data_AF-A0A0N7MKW3-F1
#
_entry.id   AF-A0A0N7MKW3-F1
#
_cell.length_a   1.000
_cell.length_b   1.000
_cell.length_c   1.000
_cell.angle_alpha   90.00
_cell.angle_beta   90.00
_cell.angle_gamma   90.00
#
_symmetry.space_group_name_H-M   'P 1'
#
loop_
_entity.id
_entity.type
_entity.pdbx_description
1 polymer ?
#
loop_
_entity_poly.entity_id
_entity_poly.type
_entity_poly.pdbx_seq_one_letter_code
_entity_poly.pdbx_strand_id
1 'polypeptide(L)'
;MGGIFSCCFRGRTLEDEPLMQDAQRGYGANANNDYDALQRKLEQEEQKLLVREQELTEIVNSTNDKLIDISMMSNSGIVVQSHDLDNILGAESEDECAQPNGLDIQEGLKELSPSKLQHQHRDAIKEVYAELFSGLDDQLMIDNKEDLIVTL
;
A
#
# COMPACT_ATOMS: atom_id res chain seq x y z
N MET A 1 38.85 23.69 34.45
CA MET A 1 37.58 22.98 34.19
C MET A 1 36.47 23.78 34.83
N GLY A 2 35.83 24.66 34.05
CA GLY A 2 34.71 25.50 34.50
C GLY A 2 33.51 25.23 33.61
N GLY A 3 32.42 24.73 34.18
CA GLY A 3 31.16 24.53 33.47
C GLY A 3 30.30 25.79 33.58
N ILE A 4 29.96 26.37 32.44
CA ILE A 4 28.99 27.46 32.34
C ILE A 4 27.67 26.83 31.88
N PHE A 5 26.75 26.58 32.80
CA PHE A 5 25.35 26.35 32.44
C PHE A 5 24.67 27.72 32.32
N SER A 6 24.59 28.21 31.08
CA SER A 6 23.92 29.44 30.71
C SER A 6 22.41 29.30 30.89
N CYS A 7 21.88 30.03 31.86
CA CYS A 7 20.46 30.31 32.05
C CYS A 7 19.85 31.01 30.83
N CYS A 8 18.93 30.33 30.14
CA CYS A 8 17.90 30.97 29.32
C CYS A 8 16.54 30.29 29.60
N PHE A 9 16.00 30.49 30.80
CA PHE A 9 14.56 30.30 31.05
C PHE A 9 14.03 31.54 31.79
N ARG A 10 13.80 32.59 31.02
CA ARG A 10 13.20 33.84 31.49
C ARG A 10 11.69 33.65 31.47
N GLY A 11 11.10 33.38 32.63
CA GLY A 11 9.69 33.66 32.89
C GLY A 11 8.71 32.47 32.89
N ARG A 12 9.01 31.38 33.59
CA ARG A 12 7.94 30.44 34.01
C ARG A 12 8.09 30.15 35.50
N THR A 13 6.99 30.40 36.20
CA THR A 13 6.77 30.21 37.64
C THR A 13 7.24 28.84 38.12
N LEU A 14 8.10 28.85 39.12
CA LEU A 14 8.75 27.69 39.78
C LEU A 14 7.80 26.83 40.64
N GLU A 15 6.48 26.97 40.48
CA GLU A 15 5.49 26.36 41.38
C GLU A 15 4.78 25.13 40.75
N ASP A 16 5.09 24.76 39.50
CA ASP A 16 4.48 23.62 38.78
C ASP A 16 5.56 22.71 38.18
N GLU A 17 6.48 22.26 39.03
CA GLU A 17 7.36 21.14 38.70
C GLU A 17 6.66 19.84 39.12
N PRO A 18 6.14 19.02 38.18
CA PRO A 18 5.37 17.82 38.50
C PRO A 18 6.20 16.77 39.26
N LEU A 19 7.54 16.88 39.23
CA LEU A 19 8.45 16.04 40.00
C LEU A 19 8.49 16.41 41.50
N MET A 20 8.23 17.68 41.84
CA MET A 20 8.27 18.20 43.21
C MET A 20 6.90 18.13 43.89
N GLN A 21 5.81 18.26 43.12
CA GLN A 21 4.44 18.29 43.64
C GLN A 21 4.00 16.92 44.21
N ASP A 22 4.51 15.83 43.64
CA ASP A 22 4.22 14.47 44.13
C ASP A 22 5.01 14.09 45.39
N ALA A 23 6.14 14.76 45.67
CA ALA A 23 6.98 14.45 46.83
C ALA A 23 6.48 15.07 48.16
N GLN A 24 5.61 16.08 48.13
CA GLN A 24 5.20 16.83 49.32
C GLN A 24 3.78 16.52 49.83
N ARG A 25 3.00 15.68 49.13
CA ARG A 25 1.58 15.45 49.45
C ARG A 25 1.29 14.30 50.44
N GLY A 26 2.29 13.66 51.04
CA GLY A 26 2.11 12.36 51.71
C GLY A 26 2.75 12.15 53.10
N TYR A 27 3.34 13.15 53.74
CA TYR A 27 3.94 12.94 55.08
C TYR A 27 2.90 12.97 56.20
N GLY A 28 2.20 11.85 56.39
CA GLY A 28 1.55 11.52 57.67
C GLY A 28 0.10 11.08 57.57
N ALA A 29 -0.14 9.76 57.42
CA ALA A 29 -1.11 9.00 58.23
C ALA A 29 -1.28 7.54 57.78
N ASN A 30 -0.88 7.12 56.57
CA ASN A 30 -1.20 5.78 56.03
C ASN A 30 0.01 5.05 55.42
N ALA A 31 1.09 4.85 56.20
CA ALA A 31 2.36 4.29 55.73
C ALA A 31 2.29 2.87 55.10
N ASN A 32 1.23 2.09 55.37
CA ASN A 32 1.08 0.74 54.77
C ASN A 32 0.31 0.73 53.45
N ASN A 33 -0.55 1.73 53.17
CA ASN A 33 -1.32 1.78 51.92
C ASN A 33 -0.57 2.51 50.79
N ASP A 34 0.34 3.42 51.14
CA ASP A 34 1.12 4.20 50.18
C ASP A 34 2.22 3.36 49.50
N TYR A 35 2.76 2.36 50.20
CA TYR A 35 3.75 1.43 49.65
C TYR A 35 3.14 0.54 48.55
N ASP A 36 1.93 0.01 48.78
CA ASP A 36 1.17 -0.76 47.80
C ASP A 36 0.70 0.10 46.60
N ALA A 37 0.32 1.35 46.85
CA ALA A 37 -0.09 2.28 45.79
C ALA A 37 1.11 2.71 44.93
N LEU A 38 2.28 2.92 45.53
CA LEU A 38 3.53 3.21 44.82
C LEU A 38 3.97 2.01 43.98
N GLN A 39 3.92 0.80 44.54
CA GLN A 39 4.30 -0.42 43.84
C GLN A 39 3.39 -0.67 42.62
N ARG A 40 2.08 -0.46 42.76
CA ARG A 40 1.14 -0.60 41.64
C ARG A 40 1.36 0.44 40.54
N LYS A 41 1.75 1.66 40.88
CA LYS A 41 2.14 2.69 39.89
C LYS A 41 3.40 2.27 39.14
N LEU A 42 4.38 1.72 39.84
CA LEU A 42 5.64 1.26 39.26
C LEU A 42 5.40 0.08 38.29
N GLU A 43 4.57 -0.89 38.67
CA GLU A 43 4.15 -1.99 37.79
C GLU A 43 3.38 -1.51 36.54
N GLN A 44 2.54 -0.47 36.67
CA GLN A 44 1.85 0.13 35.52
C GLN A 44 2.80 0.86 34.58
N GLU A 45 3.81 1.54 35.11
CA GLU A 45 4.85 2.19 34.32
C GLU A 45 5.72 1.18 33.58
N GLU A 46 6.09 0.07 34.23
CA GLU A 46 6.81 -1.04 33.60
C GLU A 46 6.00 -1.65 32.45
N GLN A 47 4.72 -1.93 32.66
CA GLN A 47 3.85 -2.44 31.58
C GLN A 47 3.72 -1.47 30.42
N LYS A 48 3.58 -0.18 30.71
CA LYS A 48 3.50 0.86 29.67
C LYS A 48 4.79 0.97 28.86
N LEU A 49 5.94 0.76 29.51
CA LEU A 49 7.24 0.76 28.85
C LEU A 49 7.37 -0.45 27.91
N LEU A 50 6.98 -1.65 28.37
CA LEU A 50 6.99 -2.86 27.56
C LEU A 50 6.09 -2.75 26.32
N VAL A 51 4.88 -2.19 26.46
CA VAL A 51 3.98 -1.96 25.31
C VAL A 51 4.62 -1.00 24.31
N ARG A 52 5.22 0.09 24.79
CA ARG A 52 5.91 1.06 23.92
C ARG A 52 7.10 0.43 23.20
N GLU A 53 7.84 -0.45 23.87
CA GLU A 53 8.95 -1.18 23.24
C GLU A 53 8.44 -2.10 22.12
N GLN A 54 7.32 -2.79 22.36
CA GLN A 54 6.70 -3.64 21.35
C GLN A 54 6.18 -2.83 20.15
N GLU A 55 5.51 -1.69 20.38
CA GLU A 55 5.06 -0.78 19.33
C GLU A 55 6.23 -0.28 18.47
N LEU A 56 7.33 0.12 19.11
CA LEU A 56 8.53 0.56 18.38
C LEU A 56 9.15 -0.57 17.56
N THR A 57 9.13 -1.79 18.10
CA THR A 57 9.61 -2.98 17.38
C THR A 57 8.75 -3.27 16.15
N GLU A 58 7.43 -3.16 16.27
CA GLU A 58 6.50 -3.33 15.15
C GLU A 58 6.73 -2.27 14.07
N ILE A 59 6.94 -1.01 14.46
CA ILE A 59 7.23 0.07 13.52
C ILE A 59 8.52 -0.21 12.75
N VAL A 60 9.59 -0.63 13.44
CA VAL A 60 10.87 -0.95 12.79
C VAL A 60 10.71 -2.12 11.82
N ASN A 61 10.03 -3.20 12.23
CA ASN A 61 9.80 -4.35 11.37
C ASN A 61 8.93 -3.98 10.14
N SER A 62 7.81 -3.30 10.36
CA SER A 62 6.90 -2.84 9.29
C SER A 62 7.60 -1.89 8.31
N THR A 63 8.51 -1.05 8.80
CA THR A 63 9.30 -0.16 7.96
C THR A 63 10.30 -0.96 7.13
N ASN A 64 11.06 -1.86 7.77
CA ASN A 64 12.07 -2.67 7.08
C ASN A 64 11.47 -3.54 5.97
N ASP A 65 10.29 -4.12 6.19
CA ASP A 65 9.60 -4.95 5.20
C ASP A 65 9.08 -4.15 4.00
N LYS A 66 8.75 -2.87 4.20
CA LYS A 66 8.21 -1.99 3.14
C LYS A 66 9.29 -1.24 2.37
N LEU A 67 10.56 -1.32 2.78
CA LEU A 67 11.66 -0.71 2.05
C LEU A 67 11.88 -1.44 0.72
N ILE A 68 11.84 -0.69 -0.38
CA ILE A 68 12.09 -1.20 -1.73
C ILE A 68 13.51 -0.80 -2.13
N ASP A 69 14.35 -1.79 -2.39
CA ASP A 69 15.67 -1.59 -2.98
C ASP A 69 15.54 -1.40 -4.50
N ILE A 70 16.37 -0.51 -5.06
CA ILE A 70 16.51 -0.26 -6.49
C ILE A 70 16.93 -1.55 -7.23
N SER A 71 17.68 -2.43 -6.55
CA SER A 71 18.02 -3.75 -7.09
C SER A 71 16.77 -4.61 -7.35
N MET A 72 15.77 -4.55 -6.47
CA MET A 72 14.48 -5.23 -6.66
C MET A 72 13.71 -4.63 -7.84
N MET A 73 13.81 -3.32 -8.10
CA MET A 73 13.13 -2.71 -9.26
C MET A 73 13.63 -3.24 -10.61
N SER A 74 14.90 -3.64 -10.70
CA SER A 74 15.50 -4.08 -11.97
C SER A 74 15.06 -5.49 -12.37
N ASN A 75 14.74 -6.34 -11.39
CA ASN A 75 14.44 -7.77 -11.59
C ASN A 75 13.11 -8.19 -10.92
N SER A 76 12.20 -7.26 -10.63
CA SER A 76 10.99 -7.53 -9.83
C SER A 76 10.00 -8.47 -10.53
N GLY A 77 10.07 -8.62 -11.85
CA GLY A 77 9.11 -9.40 -12.62
C GLY A 77 7.67 -8.87 -12.56
N ILE A 78 7.44 -7.68 -11.97
CA ILE A 78 6.10 -7.09 -11.82
C ILE A 78 5.55 -6.65 -13.18
N VAL A 79 6.40 -6.10 -14.04
CA VAL A 79 6.03 -5.70 -15.39
C VAL A 79 6.32 -6.87 -16.32
N VAL A 80 5.28 -7.62 -16.65
CA VAL A 80 5.33 -8.72 -17.63
C VAL A 80 4.66 -8.24 -18.91
N GLN A 81 5.28 -8.54 -20.05
CA GLN A 81 4.63 -8.37 -21.35
C GLN A 81 3.56 -9.47 -21.47
N SER A 82 2.31 -9.12 -21.24
CA SER A 82 1.17 -10.01 -21.49
C SER A 82 0.46 -9.60 -22.77
N HIS A 83 0.00 -10.61 -23.50
CA HIS A 83 -1.01 -10.41 -24.53
C HIS A 83 -2.38 -10.78 -23.96
N ASP A 84 -3.44 -10.16 -24.46
CA ASP A 84 -4.81 -10.40 -23.96
C ASP A 84 -5.22 -11.89 -24.03
N LEU A 85 -4.64 -12.65 -24.96
CA LEU A 85 -4.85 -14.10 -25.08
C LEU A 85 -4.16 -14.92 -23.99
N ASP A 86 -3.04 -14.45 -23.44
CA ASP A 86 -2.28 -15.15 -22.40
C ASP A 86 -3.07 -15.18 -21.08
N ASN A 87 -3.81 -14.11 -20.80
CA ASN A 87 -4.67 -14.02 -19.61
C ASN A 87 -5.86 -14.99 -19.68
N ILE A 88 -6.37 -15.28 -20.88
CA ILE A 88 -7.49 -16.21 -21.07
C ILE A 88 -7.01 -17.66 -20.88
N LEU A 89 -5.85 -18.00 -21.44
CA LEU A 89 -5.27 -19.35 -21.32
C LEU A 89 -4.70 -19.63 -19.91
N GLY A 90 -4.20 -18.59 -19.22
CA GLY A 90 -3.66 -18.70 -17.86
C GLY A 90 -4.72 -18.85 -16.77
N ALA A 91 -5.92 -18.28 -16.96
CA ALA A 91 -7.02 -18.34 -16.00
C ALA A 91 -7.54 -19.77 -15.75
N GLU A 92 -7.29 -20.70 -16.67
CA GLU A 92 -7.74 -22.11 -16.58
C GLU A 92 -6.77 -23.00 -15.80
N SER A 93 -5.60 -22.47 -15.43
CA SER A 93 -4.49 -23.26 -14.86
C SER A 93 -4.33 -23.14 -13.33
N GLU A 94 -5.10 -22.26 -12.67
CA GLU A 94 -4.98 -22.00 -11.22
C GLU A 94 -6.01 -22.77 -10.36
N ASP A 95 -6.97 -23.48 -10.96
CA ASP A 95 -7.88 -24.39 -10.24
C ASP A 95 -7.32 -25.83 -10.26
N GLU A 96 -6.52 -26.16 -9.25
CA GLU A 96 -6.13 -27.55 -8.98
C GLU A 96 -7.34 -28.40 -8.56
N CYS A 97 -7.39 -29.63 -9.09
CA CYS A 97 -8.18 -30.79 -8.63
C CYS A 97 -9.54 -31.07 -9.31
N ALA A 98 -9.56 -31.16 -10.64
CA ALA A 98 -10.54 -31.97 -11.35
C ALA A 98 -9.86 -32.85 -12.42
N GLN A 99 -10.21 -34.13 -12.42
CA GLN A 99 -9.66 -35.19 -13.27
C GLN A 99 -9.71 -34.85 -14.77
N PRO A 100 -8.71 -35.25 -15.59
CA PRO A 100 -8.80 -35.11 -17.04
C PRO A 100 -9.59 -36.29 -17.61
N ASN A 101 -10.89 -36.34 -17.34
CA ASN A 101 -11.78 -37.24 -18.08
C ASN A 101 -12.47 -36.43 -19.19
N GLY A 102 -11.76 -36.37 -20.32
CA GLY A 102 -12.34 -36.35 -21.66
C GLY A 102 -13.39 -35.28 -21.93
N LEU A 103 -12.93 -34.09 -22.32
CA LEU A 103 -13.65 -33.27 -23.28
C LEU A 103 -12.67 -32.90 -24.39
N ASP A 104 -12.78 -33.61 -25.51
CA ASP A 104 -12.30 -33.19 -26.82
C ASP A 104 -12.81 -31.76 -27.10
N ILE A 105 -11.97 -30.76 -26.84
CA ILE A 105 -12.15 -29.41 -27.38
C ILE A 105 -11.07 -29.22 -28.46
N GLN A 106 -11.23 -29.96 -29.55
CA GLN A 106 -10.55 -29.67 -30.82
C GLN A 106 -11.56 -29.70 -31.98
N GLU A 107 -12.56 -28.81 -31.91
CA GLU A 107 -13.10 -28.24 -33.14
C GLU A 107 -12.78 -26.76 -33.14
N GLY A 108 -11.59 -26.43 -33.64
CA GLY A 108 -11.25 -25.05 -33.99
C GLY A 108 -12.26 -24.48 -35.00
N LEU A 109 -12.38 -23.16 -35.03
CA LEU A 109 -13.30 -22.45 -35.92
C LEU A 109 -13.18 -22.97 -37.36
N LYS A 110 -14.29 -23.47 -37.90
CA LYS A 110 -14.35 -23.98 -39.27
C LYS A 110 -14.40 -22.83 -40.26
N GLU A 111 -13.39 -22.71 -41.10
CA GLU A 111 -13.31 -21.65 -42.10
C GLU A 111 -14.51 -21.72 -43.07
N LEU A 112 -15.26 -20.62 -43.15
CA LEU A 112 -16.27 -20.40 -44.17
C LEU A 112 -15.64 -19.62 -45.32
N SER A 113 -15.59 -20.25 -46.50
CA SER A 113 -15.04 -19.60 -47.69
C SER A 113 -15.78 -18.29 -48.01
N PRO A 114 -15.07 -17.24 -48.45
CA PRO A 114 -15.64 -15.90 -48.61
C PRO A 114 -16.82 -15.87 -49.59
N SER A 115 -16.86 -16.78 -50.57
CA SER A 115 -17.97 -16.92 -51.52
C SER A 115 -19.32 -17.25 -50.90
N LYS A 116 -19.35 -17.70 -49.64
CA LYS A 116 -20.59 -18.01 -48.90
C LYS A 116 -21.15 -16.81 -48.12
N LEU A 117 -20.38 -15.73 -47.99
CA LEU A 117 -20.83 -14.54 -47.27
C LEU A 117 -21.59 -13.60 -48.22
N GLN A 118 -22.84 -13.28 -47.90
CA GLN A 118 -23.62 -12.31 -48.66
C GLN A 118 -22.97 -10.92 -48.58
N HIS A 119 -23.04 -10.16 -49.69
CA HIS A 119 -22.48 -8.81 -49.78
C HIS A 119 -23.01 -7.87 -48.68
N GLN A 120 -24.30 -7.96 -48.36
CA GLN A 120 -24.93 -7.17 -47.31
C GLN A 120 -24.25 -7.33 -45.94
N HIS A 121 -23.85 -8.55 -45.58
CA HIS A 121 -23.15 -8.81 -44.32
C HIS A 121 -21.73 -8.24 -44.32
N ARG A 122 -21.04 -8.26 -45.47
CA ARG A 122 -19.71 -7.65 -45.58
C ARG A 122 -19.77 -6.15 -45.40
N ASP A 123 -20.76 -5.51 -46.01
CA ASP A 123 -20.90 -4.06 -45.95
C ASP A 123 -21.31 -3.62 -44.54
N ALA A 124 -22.19 -4.37 -43.87
CA ALA A 124 -22.52 -4.14 -42.46
C ALA A 124 -21.31 -4.30 -41.52
N ILE A 125 -20.48 -5.33 -41.70
CA ILE A 125 -19.26 -5.51 -40.89
C ILE A 125 -18.27 -4.37 -41.11
N LYS A 126 -18.12 -3.90 -42.36
CA LYS A 126 -17.25 -2.75 -42.67
C LYS A 126 -17.75 -1.47 -42.01
N GLU A 127 -19.05 -1.25 -42.01
CA GLU A 127 -19.67 -0.09 -41.36
C GLU A 127 -19.41 -0.11 -39.85
N VAL A 128 -19.68 -1.23 -39.19
CA VAL A 128 -19.41 -1.41 -37.75
C VAL A 128 -17.92 -1.24 -37.44
N TYR A 129 -17.05 -1.81 -38.27
CA TYR A 129 -15.60 -1.65 -38.11
C TYR A 129 -15.20 -0.17 -38.21
N ALA A 130 -15.68 0.53 -39.24
CA ALA A 130 -15.35 1.94 -39.44
C ALA A 130 -15.85 2.81 -38.30
N GLU A 131 -17.08 2.59 -37.83
CA GLU A 131 -17.67 3.33 -36.70
C GLU A 131 -16.92 3.06 -35.39
N LEU A 132 -16.60 1.80 -35.09
CA LEU A 132 -15.86 1.44 -33.88
C LEU A 132 -14.48 2.10 -33.84
N PHE A 133 -13.70 1.96 -34.92
CA PHE A 133 -12.31 2.46 -34.93
C PHE A 133 -12.25 3.98 -35.03
N SER A 134 -13.14 4.62 -35.79
CA SER A 134 -13.22 6.09 -35.79
C SER A 134 -13.64 6.64 -34.42
N GLY A 135 -14.58 6.00 -33.74
CA GLY A 135 -14.96 6.36 -32.38
C GLY A 135 -13.82 6.17 -31.36
N LEU A 136 -13.02 5.11 -31.50
CA LEU A 136 -11.86 4.87 -30.66
C LEU A 136 -10.75 5.89 -30.90
N ASP A 137 -10.49 6.26 -32.15
CA ASP A 137 -9.49 7.27 -32.51
C ASP A 137 -9.83 8.62 -31.86
N ASP A 138 -11.09 9.05 -31.93
CA ASP A 138 -11.55 10.30 -31.29
C ASP A 138 -11.51 10.23 -29.76
N GLN A 139 -11.85 9.07 -29.16
CA GLN A 139 -11.86 8.89 -27.70
C GLN A 139 -10.47 8.81 -27.08
N LEU A 140 -9.50 8.25 -27.80
CA LEU A 140 -8.13 8.06 -27.33
C LEU A 140 -7.21 9.22 -27.71
N MET A 141 -7.71 10.22 -28.44
CA MET A 141 -6.94 11.41 -28.80
C MET A 141 -6.75 12.31 -27.57
N ILE A 142 -5.50 12.64 -27.26
CA ILE A 142 -5.14 13.59 -26.20
C ILE A 142 -4.68 14.89 -26.85
N ASP A 143 -5.55 15.90 -26.80
CA ASP A 143 -5.22 17.27 -27.25
C ASP A 143 -4.46 18.04 -26.18
N ASN A 144 -3.17 18.28 -26.41
CA ASN A 144 -2.38 19.18 -25.59
C ASN A 144 -2.67 20.63 -26.00
N LYS A 145 -3.32 21.38 -25.10
CA LYS A 145 -3.70 22.79 -25.32
C LYS A 145 -2.55 23.78 -25.18
N GLU A 146 -1.44 23.34 -24.57
CA GLU A 146 -0.29 24.17 -24.24
C GLU A 146 0.99 23.46 -24.67
N ASP A 147 2.03 24.26 -24.94
CA ASP A 147 3.34 23.74 -25.30
C ASP A 147 3.97 23.03 -24.09
N LEU A 148 4.20 21.72 -24.23
CA LEU A 148 4.85 20.90 -23.20
C LEU A 148 6.33 21.27 -22.97
N ILE A 149 6.92 22.00 -23.93
CA ILE A 149 8.32 22.42 -23.88
C ILE A 149 8.35 23.93 -24.07
N VAL A 150 8.77 24.64 -23.03
CA VAL A 150 9.08 26.07 -23.11
C VAL A 150 10.60 26.21 -23.13
N THR A 151 11.13 26.84 -24.17
CA THR A 151 12.55 27.22 -24.24
C THR A 151 12.70 28.63 -23.68
N LEU A 152 13.64 28.79 -22.75
CA LEU A 152 13.98 30.07 -22.08
C LEU A 152 14.95 30.90 -22.91
#